data_AF-A0A1Q8YFE3-F1
#
_entry.id   AF-A0A1Q8YFE3-F1
#
_cell.length_a   1.000
_cell.length_b   1.000
_cell.length_c   1.000
_cell.angle_alpha   90.00
_cell.angle_beta   90.00
_cell.angle_gamma   90.00
#
_symmetry.space_group_name_H-M   'P 1'
#
loop_
_entity.id
_entity.type
_entity.pdbx_description
1 polymer ?
#
loop_
_entity_poly.entity_id
_entity_poly.type
_entity_poly.pdbx_seq_one_letter_code
_entity_poly.pdbx_strand_id
1 'polypeptide(L)'
;MAMSNAQRQAAYRARHLKSADVLDLRLNLMIDLHAKCALERLALCYGVTQRALLQSLLIQAQRAVIQRLDAMSELPNAVNQYYDKCLPIVLDNVTA
;
A
#
# COMPACT_ATOMS: atom_id res chain seq x y z
N MET A 1 31.38 18.11 12.95
CA MET A 1 30.81 16.98 13.73
C MET A 1 30.44 15.87 12.77
N ALA A 2 30.88 14.63 13.02
CA ALA A 2 30.46 13.49 12.22
C ALA A 2 28.95 13.27 12.43
N MET A 3 28.19 13.10 11.35
CA MET A 3 26.76 12.83 11.44
C MET A 3 26.51 11.50 12.16
N SER A 4 25.61 11.51 13.14
CA SER A 4 25.14 10.29 13.80
C SER A 4 24.43 9.38 12.80
N ASN A 5 24.34 8.08 13.11
CA ASN A 5 23.61 7.13 12.25
C ASN A 5 22.15 7.56 12.03
N ALA A 6 21.51 8.12 13.06
CA ALA A 6 20.15 8.68 12.96
C ALA A 6 20.08 9.87 11.98
N GLN A 7 21.06 10.77 12.03
CA GLN A 7 21.16 11.91 11.11
C GLN A 7 21.43 11.46 9.66
N ARG A 8 22.29 10.47 9.46
CA ARG A 8 22.51 9.85 8.14
C ARG A 8 21.24 9.20 7.61
N GLN A 9 20.51 8.46 8.45
CA GLN A 9 19.24 7.83 8.06
C GLN A 9 18.17 8.88 7.73
N ALA A 10 18.12 9.99 8.46
CA ALA A 10 17.20 11.10 8.19
C ALA A 10 17.56 11.81 6.87
N ALA A 11 18.83 12.11 6.64
CA ALA A 11 19.31 12.73 5.41
C ALA A 11 19.09 11.84 4.18
N TYR A 12 19.30 10.52 4.31
CA TYR A 12 18.95 9.56 3.26
C TYR A 12 17.44 9.58 2.95
N ARG A 13 16.60 9.55 3.97
CA ARG A 13 15.13 9.65 3.82
C ARG A 13 14.72 10.92 3.08
N ALA A 14 15.31 12.06 3.42
CA ALA A 14 15.01 13.34 2.79
C ALA A 14 15.41 13.40 1.30
N ARG A 15 16.50 12.73 0.91
CA ARG A 15 16.93 12.66 -0.51
C ARG A 15 16.00 11.81 -1.37
N HIS A 16 15.43 10.75 -0.80
CA HIS A 16 14.54 9.81 -1.48
C HIS A 16 13.07 10.23 -1.50
N LEU A 17 12.71 11.35 -0.88
CA LEU A 17 11.36 11.95 -0.94
C LEU A 17 11.17 12.92 -2.12
N LYS A 18 12.15 13.04 -3.02
CA LYS A 18 12.06 13.93 -4.20
C LYS A 18 11.30 13.27 -5.35
N SER A 19 10.05 12.90 -5.09
CA SER A 19 9.08 12.75 -6.17
C SER A 19 8.65 14.14 -6.61
N ALA A 20 8.56 14.39 -7.91
CA ALA A 20 8.03 15.66 -8.42
C ALA A 20 6.55 15.85 -8.08
N ASP A 21 5.86 14.76 -7.71
CA ASP A 21 4.49 14.77 -7.21
C ASP A 21 4.44 15.02 -5.70
N VAL A 22 3.67 16.04 -5.32
CA VAL A 22 3.48 16.53 -3.95
C VAL A 22 2.74 15.52 -3.04
N LEU A 23 2.31 14.36 -3.57
CA LEU A 23 1.42 13.41 -2.90
C LEU A 23 2.04 12.03 -2.59
N ASP A 24 3.33 11.82 -2.87
CA ASP A 24 3.98 10.54 -2.60
C ASP A 24 4.25 10.34 -1.10
N LEU A 25 3.57 9.34 -0.50
CA LEU A 25 3.78 8.91 0.88
C LEU A 25 4.68 7.67 0.94
N ARG A 26 5.59 7.65 1.93
CA ARG A 26 6.53 6.54 2.12
C ARG A 26 5.88 5.36 2.85
N LEU A 27 5.94 4.18 2.25
CA LEU A 27 5.60 2.92 2.88
C LEU A 27 6.84 2.31 3.57
N ASN A 28 6.84 2.18 4.90
CA ASN A 28 7.89 1.50 5.66
C ASN A 28 7.40 0.09 6.03
N LEU A 29 7.83 -0.93 5.28
CA LEU A 29 7.37 -2.32 5.47
C LEU A 29 8.52 -3.30 5.31
N MET A 30 8.49 -4.36 6.12
CA MET A 30 9.24 -5.60 5.90
C MET A 30 8.26 -6.68 5.45
N ILE A 31 8.62 -7.45 4.43
CA ILE A 31 7.85 -8.57 3.90
C ILE A 31 8.73 -9.82 3.84
N ASP A 32 8.11 -10.99 3.78
CA ASP A 32 8.85 -12.24 3.65
C ASP A 32 9.54 -12.39 2.29
N LEU A 33 10.50 -13.31 2.22
CA LEU A 33 11.32 -13.57 1.03
C LEU A 33 10.46 -13.97 -0.18
N HIS A 34 9.44 -14.81 0.00
CA HIS A 34 8.65 -15.33 -1.11
C HIS A 34 7.76 -14.23 -1.70
N ALA A 35 7.14 -13.40 -0.86
CA ALA A 35 6.38 -12.23 -1.33
C ALA A 35 7.27 -11.25 -2.09
N LYS A 36 8.50 -11.01 -1.61
CA LYS A 36 9.46 -10.14 -2.29
C LYS A 36 9.85 -10.68 -3.67
N CYS A 37 10.18 -11.97 -3.76
CA CYS A 37 10.49 -12.62 -5.03
C CYS A 37 9.29 -12.65 -6.00
N ALA A 38 8.06 -12.78 -5.48
CA ALA A 38 6.85 -12.70 -6.29
C ALA A 38 6.67 -11.29 -6.87
N LEU A 39 6.82 -10.25 -6.04
CA LEU A 39 6.73 -8.85 -6.48
C LEU A 39 7.75 -8.54 -7.58
N GLU A 40 8.98 -9.04 -7.44
CA GLU A 40 10.04 -8.87 -8.43
C GLU A 40 9.71 -9.52 -9.78
N ARG A 41 9.29 -10.78 -9.77
CA ARG A 41 8.92 -11.50 -10.98
C ARG A 41 7.74 -10.86 -11.69
N LEU A 42 6.72 -10.44 -10.94
CA LEU A 42 5.55 -9.77 -11.50
C LEU A 42 5.91 -8.41 -12.08
N ALA A 43 6.71 -7.61 -11.37
CA ALA A 43 7.15 -6.30 -11.86
C ALA A 43 7.92 -6.43 -13.18
N LEU A 44 8.81 -7.43 -13.26
CA LEU A 44 9.54 -7.77 -14.48
C LEU A 44 8.59 -8.20 -15.61
N CYS A 45 7.65 -9.10 -15.32
CA CYS A 45 6.67 -9.61 -16.29
C CYS A 45 5.85 -8.48 -16.93
N TYR A 46 5.40 -7.52 -16.11
CA TYR A 46 4.61 -6.39 -16.59
C TYR A 46 5.44 -5.20 -17.08
N GLY A 47 6.77 -5.26 -17.01
CA GLY A 47 7.65 -4.16 -17.44
C GLY A 47 7.51 -2.88 -16.61
N VAL A 48 7.10 -3.00 -15.34
CA VAL A 48 6.87 -1.86 -14.44
C VAL A 48 7.80 -1.90 -13.23
N THR A 49 7.90 -0.78 -12.51
CA THR A 49 8.61 -0.77 -11.24
C THR A 49 7.84 -1.54 -10.17
N GLN A 50 8.54 -2.14 -9.19
CA GLN A 50 7.90 -2.79 -8.04
C GLN A 50 6.98 -1.82 -7.26
N ARG A 51 7.35 -0.53 -7.22
CA ARG A 51 6.51 0.54 -6.64
C ARG A 51 5.17 0.64 -7.37
N ALA A 52 5.21 0.80 -8.69
CA ALA A 52 4.02 0.95 -9.51
C ALA A 52 3.12 -0.30 -9.44
N LEU A 53 3.72 -1.50 -9.46
CA LEU A 53 2.97 -2.74 -9.29
C LEU A 53 2.30 -2.80 -7.91
N LEU A 54 3.02 -2.51 -6.83
CA LEU A 54 2.47 -2.51 -5.48
C LEU A 54 1.34 -1.48 -5.32
N GLN A 55 1.50 -0.27 -5.86
CA GLN A 55 0.46 0.76 -5.89
C GLN A 55 -0.80 0.25 -6.62
N SER A 56 -0.63 -0.37 -7.79
CA SER A 56 -1.74 -0.95 -8.55
C SER A 56 -2.46 -2.05 -7.77
N LEU A 57 -1.72 -2.98 -7.16
CA LEU A 57 -2.28 -4.08 -6.38
C LEU A 57 -3.07 -3.56 -5.17
N LEU A 58 -2.56 -2.55 -4.46
CA LEU A 58 -3.26 -1.93 -3.32
C LEU A 58 -4.57 -1.25 -3.76
N ILE A 59 -4.54 -0.49 -4.86
CA ILE A 59 -5.73 0.18 -5.38
C ILE A 59 -6.78 -0.85 -5.85
N GLN A 60 -6.35 -1.92 -6.52
CA GLN A 60 -7.24 -3.00 -6.97
C GLN A 60 -7.88 -3.72 -5.78
N ALA A 61 -7.09 -4.06 -4.76
CA ALA A 61 -7.60 -4.69 -3.55
C ALA A 61 -8.61 -3.79 -2.82
N GLN A 62 -8.32 -2.50 -2.68
CA GLN A 62 -9.26 -1.53 -2.09
C GLN A 62 -10.56 -1.43 -2.89
N ARG A 63 -10.49 -1.38 -4.22
CA ARG A 63 -11.69 -1.34 -5.07
C ARG A 63 -12.56 -2.58 -4.88
N ALA A 64 -11.96 -3.77 -4.81
CA ALA A 64 -12.68 -5.01 -4.56
C ALA A 64 -13.37 -5.01 -3.18
N VAL A 65 -12.72 -4.47 -2.15
CA VAL A 65 -13.34 -4.27 -0.82
C VAL A 65 -14.54 -3.33 -0.91
N ILE A 66 -14.38 -2.17 -1.54
CA ILE A 66 -15.46 -1.18 -1.68
C ILE A 66 -16.66 -1.78 -2.42
N GLN A 67 -16.42 -2.47 -3.54
CA GLN A 67 -17.48 -3.14 -4.30
C GLN A 67 -18.22 -4.19 -3.46
N ARG A 68 -17.49 -4.96 -2.64
CA ARG A 68 -18.10 -5.93 -1.73
C ARG A 68 -18.95 -5.24 -0.66
N LEU A 69 -18.46 -4.15 -0.08
CA LEU A 69 -19.18 -3.38 0.94
C LEU A 69 -20.43 -2.69 0.37
N ASP A 70 -20.35 -2.11 -0.82
CA ASP A 70 -21.49 -1.50 -1.51
C ASP A 70 -22.59 -2.53 -1.83
N ALA A 71 -22.20 -3.79 -2.09
CA ALA A 71 -23.15 -4.88 -2.33
C ALA A 71 -23.81 -5.43 -1.05
N MET A 72 -23.31 -5.08 0.15
CA MET A 72 -23.88 -5.56 1.42
C MET A 72 -25.08 -4.69 1.83
N SER A 73 -26.29 -5.20 1.61
CA SER A 73 -27.53 -4.51 2.02
C SER A 73 -27.68 -4.36 3.54
N GLU A 74 -27.03 -5.23 4.32
CA GLU A 74 -27.13 -5.27 5.80
C GLU A 74 -26.33 -4.15 6.48
N LEU A 75 -25.48 -3.45 5.73
CA LEU A 75 -24.45 -2.57 6.27
C LEU A 75 -24.55 -1.18 5.60
N PRO A 76 -25.54 -0.35 5.99
CA PRO A 76 -25.71 0.97 5.41
C PRO A 76 -24.48 1.85 5.69
N ASN A 77 -24.02 2.58 4.68
CA ASN A 77 -22.84 3.44 4.74
C ASN A 77 -21.52 2.70 5.04
N ALA A 78 -21.42 1.40 4.72
CA ALA A 78 -20.21 0.60 4.97
C ALA A 78 -18.94 1.19 4.33
N VAL A 79 -19.04 1.80 3.15
CA VAL A 79 -17.89 2.45 2.49
C VAL A 79 -17.38 3.65 3.29
N ASN A 80 -18.29 4.48 3.84
CA ASN A 80 -17.88 5.60 4.70
C ASN A 80 -17.20 5.08 5.97
N GLN A 81 -17.78 4.05 6.58
CA GLN A 81 -17.19 3.41 7.77
C GLN A 81 -15.81 2.79 7.50
N TYR A 82 -15.56 2.28 6.29
CA TYR A 82 -14.24 1.83 5.86
C TYR A 82 -13.23 2.99 5.82
N TYR A 83 -13.58 4.12 5.21
CA TYR A 83 -12.69 5.29 5.15
C TYR A 83 -12.45 5.91 6.54
N ASP A 84 -13.48 5.92 7.40
CA ASP A 84 -13.41 6.38 8.79
C ASP A 84 -12.72 5.37 9.72
N LYS A 85 -12.34 4.19 9.21
CA LYS A 85 -11.69 3.09 9.94
C LYS A 85 -12.52 2.59 11.13
N CYS A 86 -13.84 2.62 11.02
CA CYS A 86 -14.80 2.18 12.03
C CYS A 86 -15.72 1.06 11.54
N LEU A 87 -15.27 0.27 10.55
CA LEU A 87 -16.04 -0.84 10.00
C LEU A 87 -16.36 -1.87 11.11
N PRO A 88 -17.64 -2.21 11.32
CA PRO A 88 -18.06 -3.07 12.44
C PRO A 88 -17.82 -4.57 12.21
N ILE A 89 -17.25 -4.94 11.05
CA ILE A 89 -16.99 -6.32 10.64
C ILE A 89 -15.55 -6.48 10.16
N VAL A 90 -15.03 -7.71 10.29
CA VAL A 90 -13.79 -8.13 9.65
C VAL A 90 -14.14 -8.78 8.31
N LEU A 91 -13.59 -8.25 7.22
CA LEU A 91 -13.73 -8.88 5.91
C LEU A 91 -12.65 -9.94 5.74
N ASP A 92 -13.03 -11.11 5.19
CA ASP A 92 -12.05 -12.11 4.75
C ASP A 92 -11.12 -11.53 3.69
N ASN A 93 -9.90 -12.08 3.62
CA ASN A 93 -8.89 -11.66 2.64
C ASN A 93 -9.49 -11.65 1.22
N VAL A 94 -9.22 -10.56 0.49
CA VAL A 94 -9.77 -10.31 -0.85
C VAL A 94 -9.35 -11.36 -1.87
N THR A 95 -8.22 -12.03 -1.64
CA THR A 95 -7.73 -13.14 -2.47
C THR A 95 -8.17 -14.48 -1.88
N ALA A 96 -9.21 -15.07 -2.47
CA ALA A 96 -9.47 -16.51 -2.43
C ALA A 96 -8.66 -17.23 -3.51
#